data_AF-A0A0M9E307-F1
#
_entry.id   AF-A0A0M9E307-F1
#
_cell.length_a   1.000
_cell.length_b   1.000
_cell.length_c   1.000
_cell.angle_alpha   90.00
_cell.angle_beta   90.00
_cell.angle_gamma   90.00
#
_symmetry.space_group_name_H-M   'P 1'
#
loop_
_entity.id
_entity.type
_entity.pdbx_description
1 polymer ?
#
loop_
_entity_poly.entity_id
_entity_poly.type
_entity_poly.pdbx_seq_one_letter_code
_entity_poly.pdbx_strand_id
1 'polypeptide(L)'
;MSKSSQQNGKEITQNNISEIDSIAMILDQQEIMKKEKVEGLINNESILKENNITIDKEFRENAVKELALAVIEHIEELTKTFSKTDDKNKRLEEESEYFNKTALINKAIQKVEEQMGDILNQIIHHKKFQKLEASWSGLKQLVYNTETNERLKIKVLNAQKKELLRDMKIASDFDQSTLFKKIYEDQFGTFGGDAFGVIIGDYEFDHSNLDLDLLEGVSGVAAAAHAPFIAAASKELFSLEDDFRELPEIRDVEKIFGNVKFARWNSFRKSDDSKYIALTLPHVLSRLPYGEDNPLEILSDFKEDLTE
;
A
#
# COMPACT_ATOMS: atom_id res chain seq x y z
N MET A 1 59.67 -56.78 3.25
CA MET A 1 58.24 -57.02 2.96
C MET A 1 57.40 -56.30 4.00
N SER A 2 56.52 -55.41 3.52
CA SER A 2 55.27 -54.88 4.10
C SER A 2 55.24 -54.45 5.58
N LYS A 3 55.20 -53.12 5.84
CA LYS A 3 54.36 -52.53 6.92
C LYS A 3 54.24 -50.99 6.97
N SER A 4 54.90 -50.18 6.14
CA SER A 4 54.82 -48.71 6.24
C SER A 4 53.80 -48.00 5.33
N SER A 5 53.05 -48.72 4.49
CA SER A 5 52.10 -48.10 3.55
C SER A 5 50.63 -48.15 3.99
N GLN A 6 50.34 -48.61 5.22
CA GLN A 6 48.96 -48.76 5.73
C GLN A 6 48.56 -47.74 6.83
N GLN A 7 49.47 -46.85 7.27
CA GLN A 7 49.15 -45.86 8.32
C GLN A 7 48.76 -44.46 7.76
N ASN A 8 49.36 -43.99 6.66
CA ASN A 8 49.00 -42.67 6.09
C ASN A 8 47.62 -42.60 5.42
N GLY A 9 46.97 -43.73 5.15
CA GLY A 9 45.62 -43.76 4.58
C GLY A 9 44.49 -43.61 5.60
N LYS A 10 44.78 -43.74 6.91
CA LYS A 10 43.77 -43.66 7.98
C LYS A 10 43.66 -42.27 8.61
N GLU A 11 44.75 -41.51 8.71
CA GLU A 11 44.72 -40.14 9.23
C GLU A 11 44.06 -39.15 8.27
N ILE A 12 44.22 -39.33 6.95
CA ILE A 12 43.61 -38.45 5.94
C ILE A 12 42.08 -38.66 5.87
N THR A 13 41.58 -39.84 6.21
CA THR A 13 40.14 -40.13 6.23
C THR A 13 39.42 -39.58 7.46
N GLN A 14 40.09 -39.40 8.60
CA GLN A 14 39.44 -38.94 9.84
C GLN A 14 39.22 -37.43 9.88
N ASN A 15 40.14 -36.62 9.34
CA ASN A 15 39.96 -35.16 9.25
C ASN A 15 38.83 -34.77 8.28
N ASN A 16 38.67 -35.51 7.18
CA ASN A 16 37.61 -35.22 6.20
C ASN A 16 36.21 -35.62 6.71
N ILE A 17 36.12 -36.60 7.63
CA ILE A 17 34.84 -36.97 8.25
C ILE A 17 34.37 -35.88 9.21
N SER A 18 35.28 -35.24 9.98
CA SER A 18 34.89 -34.14 10.87
C SER A 18 34.49 -32.86 10.12
N GLU A 19 35.06 -32.61 8.95
CA GLU A 19 34.66 -31.48 8.10
C GLU A 19 33.28 -31.70 7.46
N ILE A 20 32.97 -32.93 7.04
CA ILE A 20 31.65 -33.29 6.50
C ILE A 20 30.56 -33.23 7.57
N ASP A 21 30.83 -33.72 8.79
CA ASP A 21 29.88 -33.60 9.91
C ASP A 21 29.64 -32.13 10.31
N SER A 22 30.66 -31.27 10.17
CA SER A 22 30.53 -29.83 10.44
C SER A 22 29.67 -29.12 9.37
N ILE A 23 29.80 -29.50 8.10
CA ILE A 23 28.98 -28.94 7.01
C ILE A 23 27.53 -29.42 7.10
N ALA A 24 27.31 -30.69 7.42
CA ALA A 24 25.97 -31.24 7.64
C ALA A 24 25.26 -30.54 8.82
N MET A 25 25.98 -30.27 9.90
CA MET A 25 25.45 -29.53 11.05
C MET A 25 25.11 -28.07 10.72
N ILE A 26 25.89 -27.40 9.85
CA ILE A 26 25.59 -26.04 9.38
C ILE A 26 24.34 -26.03 8.47
N LEU A 27 24.20 -27.02 7.58
CA LEU A 27 23.04 -27.14 6.69
C LEU A 27 21.75 -27.43 7.48
N ASP A 28 21.81 -28.31 8.47
CA ASP A 28 20.68 -28.62 9.36
C ASP A 28 20.29 -27.38 10.18
N GLN A 29 21.27 -26.61 10.68
CA GLN A 29 21.01 -25.32 11.34
C GLN A 29 20.37 -24.29 10.40
N GLN A 30 20.76 -24.23 9.12
CA GLN A 30 20.14 -23.31 8.15
C GLN A 30 18.71 -23.72 7.78
N GLU A 31 18.42 -25.02 7.71
CA GLU A 31 17.09 -25.56 7.44
C GLU A 31 16.15 -25.34 8.64
N ILE A 32 16.67 -25.52 9.87
CA ILE A 32 15.96 -25.19 11.12
C ILE A 32 15.65 -23.69 11.19
N MET A 33 16.61 -22.80 10.86
CA MET A 33 16.37 -21.36 10.86
C MET A 33 15.31 -20.93 9.84
N LYS A 34 15.26 -21.55 8.65
CA LYS A 34 14.20 -21.29 7.66
C LYS A 34 12.84 -21.76 8.17
N LYS A 35 12.78 -22.90 8.85
CA LYS A 35 11.55 -23.46 9.41
C LYS A 35 11.01 -22.63 10.58
N GLU A 36 11.88 -22.14 11.47
CA GLU A 36 11.51 -21.21 12.55
C GLU A 36 11.02 -19.86 12.00
N LYS A 37 11.60 -19.36 10.90
CA LYS A 37 11.13 -18.13 10.23
C LYS A 37 9.74 -18.30 9.63
N VAL A 38 9.46 -19.46 9.04
CA VAL A 38 8.15 -19.81 8.48
C VAL A 38 7.11 -20.04 9.59
N GLU A 39 7.46 -20.71 10.69
CA GLU A 39 6.58 -20.85 11.86
C GLU A 39 6.33 -19.51 12.58
N GLY A 40 7.31 -18.60 12.60
CA GLY A 40 7.16 -17.23 13.10
C GLY A 40 6.20 -16.39 12.24
N LEU A 41 6.14 -16.62 10.93
CA LEU A 41 5.16 -16.00 10.03
C LEU A 41 3.75 -16.58 10.23
N ILE A 42 3.63 -17.87 10.58
CA ILE A 42 2.36 -18.54 10.88
C ILE A 42 1.79 -18.11 12.24
N ASN A 43 2.63 -17.89 13.25
CA ASN A 43 2.21 -17.56 14.61
C ASN A 43 1.95 -16.06 14.87
N ASN A 44 2.11 -15.20 13.86
CA ASN A 44 1.78 -13.77 13.94
C ASN A 44 0.26 -13.50 13.86
N GLU A 45 -0.55 -14.29 14.58
CA GLU A 45 -2.00 -14.08 14.74
C GLU A 45 -2.36 -12.81 15.54
N SER A 46 -1.38 -12.17 16.20
CA SER A 46 -1.63 -11.02 17.07
C SER A 46 -1.98 -9.73 16.29
N ILE A 47 -1.50 -9.58 15.05
CA ILE A 47 -1.70 -8.34 14.26
C ILE A 47 -3.06 -8.36 13.53
N LEU A 48 -3.63 -9.54 13.28
CA LEU A 48 -4.88 -9.70 12.54
C LEU A 48 -6.14 -9.60 13.42
N LYS A 49 -6.02 -9.81 14.73
CA LYS A 49 -7.15 -9.67 15.68
C LYS A 49 -7.49 -8.22 16.02
N GLU A 50 -6.57 -7.28 15.81
CA GLU A 50 -6.79 -5.86 16.17
C GLU A 50 -7.60 -5.06 15.15
N ASN A 51 -7.67 -5.49 13.88
CA ASN A 51 -8.20 -4.64 12.80
C ASN A 51 -9.53 -5.07 12.18
N ASN A 52 -10.16 -6.14 12.66
CA ASN A 52 -11.53 -6.55 12.29
C ASN A 52 -11.81 -6.58 10.76
N ILE A 53 -10.80 -6.94 9.97
CA ILE A 53 -10.92 -7.10 8.52
C ILE A 53 -11.32 -8.56 8.27
N THR A 54 -12.61 -8.79 8.04
CA THR A 54 -13.13 -10.11 7.64
C THR A 54 -12.82 -10.35 6.17
N ILE A 55 -11.57 -10.72 5.86
CA ILE A 55 -11.28 -11.49 4.65
C ILE A 55 -11.76 -12.91 4.97
N ASP A 56 -12.70 -13.41 4.18
CA ASP A 56 -13.36 -14.69 4.41
C ASP A 56 -12.33 -15.77 4.74
N LYS A 57 -12.42 -16.33 5.95
CA LYS A 57 -11.46 -17.31 6.47
C LYS A 57 -11.36 -18.51 5.53
N GLU A 58 -12.48 -18.82 4.89
CA GLU A 58 -12.61 -19.86 3.87
C GLU A 58 -11.81 -19.54 2.61
N PHE A 59 -11.75 -18.28 2.17
CA PHE A 59 -10.95 -17.85 1.00
C PHE A 59 -9.45 -17.94 1.27
N ARG A 60 -8.97 -17.52 2.45
CA ARG A 60 -7.55 -17.67 2.83
C ARG A 60 -7.15 -19.14 2.95
N GLU A 61 -7.97 -19.95 3.61
CA GLU A 61 -7.69 -21.38 3.76
C GLU A 61 -7.74 -22.12 2.44
N ASN A 62 -8.65 -21.75 1.53
CA ASN A 62 -8.77 -22.37 0.21
C ASN A 62 -7.63 -21.93 -0.73
N ALA A 63 -7.25 -20.65 -0.75
CA ALA A 63 -6.13 -20.17 -1.57
C ALA A 63 -4.80 -20.81 -1.14
N VAL A 64 -4.56 -20.93 0.17
CA VAL A 64 -3.35 -21.58 0.70
C VAL A 64 -3.39 -23.09 0.46
N LYS A 65 -4.55 -23.75 0.58
CA LYS A 65 -4.69 -25.18 0.25
C LYS A 65 -4.50 -25.44 -1.23
N GLU A 66 -5.04 -24.61 -2.13
CA GLU A 66 -4.85 -24.74 -3.58
C GLU A 66 -3.38 -24.56 -3.96
N LEU A 67 -2.70 -23.56 -3.39
CA LEU A 67 -1.26 -23.37 -3.60
C LEU A 67 -0.44 -24.56 -3.09
N ALA A 68 -0.75 -25.06 -1.89
CA ALA A 68 -0.07 -26.23 -1.32
C ALA A 68 -0.31 -27.50 -2.15
N LEU A 69 -1.54 -27.73 -2.62
CA LEU A 69 -1.86 -28.86 -3.50
C LEU A 69 -1.15 -28.73 -4.85
N ALA A 70 -1.14 -27.55 -5.47
CA ALA A 70 -0.45 -27.31 -6.74
C ALA A 70 1.06 -27.55 -6.62
N VAL A 71 1.67 -27.15 -5.50
CA VAL A 71 3.08 -27.40 -5.21
C VAL A 71 3.34 -28.90 -5.04
N ILE A 72 2.49 -29.63 -4.31
CA ILE A 72 2.65 -31.08 -4.09
C ILE A 72 2.46 -31.86 -5.40
N GLU A 73 1.44 -31.55 -6.19
CA GLU A 73 1.16 -32.23 -7.47
C GLU A 73 2.33 -32.04 -8.45
N HIS A 74 2.90 -30.84 -8.50
CA HIS A 74 4.04 -30.55 -9.37
C HIS A 74 5.32 -31.24 -8.90
N ILE A 75 5.55 -31.33 -7.58
CA ILE A 75 6.66 -32.10 -7.01
C ILE A 75 6.50 -33.60 -7.33
N GLU A 76 5.30 -34.16 -7.23
CA GLU A 76 5.05 -35.57 -7.55
C GLU A 76 5.24 -35.89 -9.04
N GLU A 77 4.78 -35.01 -9.93
CA GLU A 77 4.91 -35.19 -11.38
C GLU A 77 6.38 -35.12 -11.83
N LEU A 78 7.15 -34.21 -11.23
CA LEU A 78 8.59 -34.11 -11.45
C LEU A 78 9.33 -35.32 -10.89
N THR A 79 8.97 -35.80 -9.70
CA THR A 79 9.59 -37.00 -9.09
C THR A 79 9.33 -38.27 -9.91
N LYS A 80 8.13 -38.42 -10.51
CA LYS A 80 7.79 -39.54 -11.41
C LYS A 80 8.51 -39.48 -12.76
N THR A 81 8.87 -38.30 -13.23
CA THR A 81 9.61 -38.12 -14.49
C THR A 81 11.08 -38.49 -14.33
N PHE A 82 11.64 -38.28 -13.14
CA PHE A 82 13.04 -38.56 -12.83
C PHE A 82 13.34 -40.03 -12.46
N SER A 83 12.38 -40.80 -11.95
CA SER A 83 12.57 -42.23 -11.62
C SER A 83 12.77 -43.15 -12.84
N LYS A 84 12.72 -42.61 -14.07
CA LYS A 84 12.96 -43.36 -15.32
C LYS A 84 14.40 -43.28 -15.84
N THR A 85 15.31 -42.58 -15.16
CA THR A 85 16.71 -42.41 -15.61
C THR A 85 17.66 -43.03 -14.59
N ASP A 86 18.01 -44.30 -14.83
CA ASP A 86 18.76 -45.21 -13.95
C ASP A 86 20.26 -44.88 -13.74
N ASP A 87 20.69 -45.10 -12.49
CA ASP A 87 21.92 -45.76 -11.97
C ASP A 87 23.31 -45.49 -12.60
N LYS A 88 24.17 -44.73 -11.87
CA LYS A 88 25.49 -45.16 -11.27
C LYS A 88 26.43 -43.96 -11.00
N ASN A 89 26.55 -43.50 -9.74
CA ASN A 89 27.74 -42.88 -9.09
C ASN A 89 27.43 -42.23 -7.71
N LYS A 90 27.26 -43.08 -6.68
CA LYS A 90 26.68 -42.79 -5.35
C LYS A 90 27.39 -41.81 -4.38
N ARG A 91 28.29 -40.92 -4.82
CA ARG A 91 28.90 -39.88 -3.92
C ARG A 91 29.02 -38.50 -4.56
N LEU A 92 29.27 -38.43 -5.87
CA LEU A 92 29.11 -37.19 -6.65
C LEU A 92 27.64 -36.98 -7.04
N GLU A 93 26.86 -38.07 -7.14
CA GLU A 93 25.41 -38.00 -7.28
C GLU A 93 24.74 -37.41 -6.05
N GLU A 94 25.16 -37.72 -4.82
CA GLU A 94 24.50 -37.16 -3.63
C GLU A 94 24.67 -35.63 -3.56
N GLU A 95 25.88 -35.11 -3.74
CA GLU A 95 26.14 -33.65 -3.79
C GLU A 95 25.45 -32.96 -4.98
N SER A 96 25.45 -33.61 -6.16
CA SER A 96 24.73 -33.13 -7.35
C SER A 96 23.21 -33.23 -7.18
N GLU A 97 22.70 -34.23 -6.48
CA GLU A 97 21.28 -34.48 -6.21
C GLU A 97 20.76 -33.51 -5.14
N TYR A 98 21.54 -33.22 -4.10
CA TYR A 98 21.24 -32.15 -3.14
C TYR A 98 21.29 -30.78 -3.81
N PHE A 99 22.33 -30.50 -4.61
CA PHE A 99 22.41 -29.25 -5.39
C PHE A 99 21.23 -29.10 -6.35
N ASN A 100 20.84 -30.17 -7.04
CA ASN A 100 19.68 -30.19 -7.93
C ASN A 100 18.36 -30.04 -7.15
N LYS A 101 18.21 -30.65 -5.97
CA LYS A 101 17.04 -30.46 -5.11
C LYS A 101 16.94 -29.04 -4.58
N THR A 102 18.03 -28.44 -4.13
CA THR A 102 18.08 -27.04 -3.71
C THR A 102 17.77 -26.10 -4.88
N ALA A 103 18.29 -26.38 -6.08
CA ALA A 103 17.97 -25.61 -7.28
C ALA A 103 16.49 -25.74 -7.69
N LEU A 104 15.89 -26.93 -7.57
CA LEU A 104 14.47 -27.17 -7.84
C LEU A 104 13.57 -26.49 -6.81
N ILE A 105 13.93 -26.54 -5.52
CA ILE A 105 13.22 -25.84 -4.45
C ILE A 105 13.29 -24.33 -4.66
N ASN A 106 14.48 -23.79 -4.94
CA ASN A 106 14.64 -22.36 -5.22
C ASN A 106 13.83 -21.93 -6.44
N LYS A 107 13.78 -22.76 -7.50
CA LYS A 107 12.94 -22.51 -8.67
C LYS A 107 11.43 -22.55 -8.34
N ALA A 108 11.01 -23.45 -7.45
CA ALA A 108 9.63 -23.52 -6.99
C ALA A 108 9.27 -22.30 -6.14
N ILE A 109 10.17 -21.87 -5.23
CA ILE A 109 10.01 -20.65 -4.43
C ILE A 109 9.90 -19.44 -5.35
N GLN A 110 10.82 -19.29 -6.31
CA GLN A 110 10.80 -18.20 -7.29
C GLN A 110 9.45 -18.13 -8.03
N LYS A 111 8.92 -19.28 -8.47
CA LYS A 111 7.62 -19.33 -9.14
C LYS A 111 6.46 -18.91 -8.23
N VAL A 112 6.52 -19.24 -6.95
CA VAL A 112 5.53 -18.79 -5.96
C VAL A 112 5.66 -17.29 -5.71
N GLU A 113 6.87 -16.76 -5.59
CA GLU A 113 7.14 -15.34 -5.41
C GLU A 113 6.68 -14.52 -6.62
N GLU A 114 6.89 -15.01 -7.84
CA GLU A 114 6.35 -14.43 -9.08
C GLU A 114 4.81 -14.37 -9.02
N GLN A 115 4.14 -15.47 -8.68
CA GLN A 115 2.68 -15.50 -8.56
C GLN A 115 2.15 -14.58 -7.46
N MET A 116 2.84 -14.50 -6.31
CA MET A 116 2.50 -13.57 -5.24
C MET A 116 2.69 -12.13 -5.67
N GLY A 117 3.76 -11.84 -6.41
CA GLY A 117 4.03 -10.53 -7.00
C GLY A 117 2.92 -10.08 -7.94
N ASP A 118 2.46 -10.96 -8.83
CA ASP A 118 1.35 -10.66 -9.75
C ASP A 118 0.04 -10.32 -9.01
N ILE A 119 -0.28 -11.08 -7.97
CA ILE A 119 -1.46 -10.82 -7.13
C ILE A 119 -1.30 -9.49 -6.39
N LEU A 120 -0.11 -9.24 -5.84
CA LEU A 120 0.17 -8.01 -5.11
C LEU A 120 0.07 -6.79 -6.02
N ASN A 121 0.61 -6.84 -7.23
CA ASN A 121 0.45 -5.82 -8.25
C ASN A 121 -1.05 -5.56 -8.54
N GLN A 122 -1.84 -6.61 -8.76
CA GLN A 122 -3.29 -6.44 -8.99
C GLN A 122 -3.99 -5.75 -7.81
N ILE A 123 -3.60 -6.05 -6.56
CA ILE A 123 -4.20 -5.44 -5.37
C ILE A 123 -3.76 -3.97 -5.24
N ILE A 124 -2.46 -3.69 -5.37
CA ILE A 124 -1.90 -2.34 -5.20
C ILE A 124 -2.41 -1.40 -6.30
N HIS A 125 -2.51 -1.86 -7.55
CA HIS A 125 -3.02 -1.06 -8.66
C HIS A 125 -4.55 -0.98 -8.72
N HIS A 126 -5.27 -1.65 -7.82
CA HIS A 126 -6.72 -1.54 -7.80
C HIS A 126 -7.16 -0.14 -7.34
N LYS A 127 -7.95 0.57 -8.17
CA LYS A 127 -8.37 1.98 -7.94
C LYS A 127 -8.90 2.29 -6.54
N LYS A 128 -9.66 1.36 -5.92
CA LYS A 128 -10.16 1.55 -4.55
C LYS A 128 -9.05 1.49 -3.50
N PHE A 129 -8.06 0.63 -3.70
CA PHE A 129 -6.92 0.49 -2.81
C PHE A 129 -6.02 1.72 -2.95
N GLN A 130 -5.65 2.10 -4.17
CA GLN A 130 -4.86 3.32 -4.42
C GLN A 130 -5.48 4.56 -3.79
N LYS A 131 -6.81 4.75 -3.90
CA LYS A 131 -7.49 5.87 -3.25
C LYS A 131 -7.34 5.85 -1.73
N LEU A 132 -7.51 4.68 -1.11
CA LEU A 132 -7.37 4.52 0.33
C LEU A 132 -5.91 4.73 0.76
N GLU A 133 -4.96 4.14 0.03
CA GLU A 133 -3.52 4.30 0.25
C GLU A 133 -3.11 5.76 0.13
N ALA A 134 -3.58 6.49 -0.90
CA ALA A 134 -3.31 7.91 -1.10
C ALA A 134 -3.79 8.76 0.08
N SER A 135 -5.03 8.57 0.53
CA SER A 135 -5.59 9.29 1.69
C SER A 135 -4.77 9.05 2.97
N TRP A 136 -4.46 7.78 3.28
CA TRP A 136 -3.72 7.43 4.50
C TRP A 136 -2.26 7.80 4.43
N SER A 137 -1.63 7.69 3.26
CA SER A 137 -0.23 8.07 3.07
C SER A 137 -0.08 9.59 3.12
N GLY A 138 -1.03 10.34 2.56
CA GLY A 138 -1.10 11.80 2.71
C GLY A 138 -1.27 12.22 4.18
N LEU A 139 -2.19 11.58 4.91
CA LEU A 139 -2.35 11.82 6.35
C LEU A 139 -1.09 11.46 7.15
N LYS A 140 -0.46 10.32 6.84
CA LYS A 140 0.81 9.91 7.45
C LYS A 140 1.88 10.98 7.19
N GLN A 141 2.01 11.45 5.96
CA GLN A 141 2.98 12.49 5.60
C GLN A 141 2.71 13.79 6.37
N LEU A 142 1.44 14.19 6.50
CA LEU A 142 1.06 15.36 7.30
C LEU A 142 1.46 15.21 8.78
N VAL A 143 1.17 14.05 9.39
CA VAL A 143 1.48 13.80 10.80
C VAL A 143 2.98 13.72 11.05
N TYR A 144 3.72 12.99 10.22
CA TYR A 144 5.17 12.79 10.42
C TYR A 144 6.00 14.04 10.11
N ASN A 145 5.53 14.92 9.21
CA ASN A 145 6.20 16.17 8.88
C ASN A 145 5.78 17.35 9.77
N THR A 146 4.92 17.11 10.76
CA THR A 146 4.40 18.15 11.66
C THR A 146 4.87 17.92 13.09
N GLU A 147 5.58 18.88 13.66
CA GLU A 147 5.94 18.87 15.08
C GLU A 147 4.74 19.24 15.96
N THR A 148 3.91 18.24 16.25
CA THR A 148 2.74 18.41 17.13
C THR A 148 3.15 18.64 18.59
N ASN A 149 2.44 19.54 19.27
CA ASN A 149 2.64 19.88 20.68
C ASN A 149 1.32 20.38 21.29
N GLU A 150 1.33 20.89 22.52
CA GLU A 150 0.11 21.41 23.18
C GLU A 150 -0.59 22.53 22.40
N ARG A 151 0.13 23.28 21.56
CA ARG A 151 -0.39 24.37 20.72
C ARG A 151 -0.79 23.92 19.32
N LEU A 152 -0.21 22.83 18.80
CA LEU A 152 -0.49 22.32 17.46
C LEU A 152 -1.08 20.92 17.54
N LYS A 153 -2.40 20.86 17.33
CA LYS A 153 -3.19 19.62 17.39
C LYS A 153 -3.77 19.33 16.01
N ILE A 154 -3.71 18.06 15.61
CA ILE A 154 -4.36 17.55 14.39
C ILE A 154 -5.57 16.74 14.84
N LYS A 155 -6.77 17.11 14.38
CA LYS A 155 -8.01 16.34 14.59
C LYS A 155 -8.46 15.79 13.26
N VAL A 156 -8.78 14.50 13.23
CA VAL A 156 -9.19 13.79 12.00
C VAL A 156 -10.67 13.45 12.11
N LEU A 157 -11.42 13.81 11.07
CA LEU A 157 -12.82 13.41 10.90
C LEU A 157 -12.93 12.57 9.64
N ASN A 158 -13.30 11.30 9.79
CA ASN A 158 -13.62 10.45 8.64
C ASN A 158 -15.03 10.77 8.15
N ALA A 159 -15.11 11.33 6.94
CA ALA A 159 -16.38 11.61 6.27
C ALA A 159 -16.21 11.40 4.76
N GLN A 160 -17.21 10.83 4.10
CA GLN A 160 -17.21 10.79 2.64
C GLN A 160 -17.72 12.10 2.05
N LYS A 161 -17.19 12.52 0.90
CA LYS A 161 -17.65 13.72 0.17
C LYS A 161 -19.18 13.74 -0.04
N LYS A 162 -19.75 12.57 -0.38
CA LYS A 162 -21.20 12.41 -0.58
C LYS A 162 -22.00 12.58 0.71
N GLU A 163 -21.44 12.23 1.85
CA GLU A 163 -22.09 12.38 3.16
C GLU A 163 -22.10 13.85 3.57
N LEU A 164 -20.98 14.56 3.36
CA LEU A 164 -20.91 16.01 3.58
C LEU A 164 -21.91 16.77 2.71
N LEU A 165 -22.02 16.42 1.42
CA LEU A 165 -23.01 17.03 0.53
C LEU A 165 -24.45 16.75 0.99
N ARG A 166 -24.73 15.54 1.49
CA ARG A 166 -26.06 15.22 2.04
C ARG A 166 -26.36 16.02 3.31
N ASP A 167 -25.38 16.14 4.21
CA ASP A 167 -25.51 16.95 5.43
C ASP A 167 -25.87 18.41 5.09
N MET A 168 -25.16 19.00 4.12
CA MET A 168 -25.43 20.36 3.65
C MET A 168 -26.79 20.52 2.97
N LYS A 169 -27.30 19.47 2.30
CA LYS A 169 -28.62 19.51 1.63
C LYS A 169 -29.79 19.27 2.58
N ILE A 170 -29.56 18.55 3.67
CA ILE A 170 -30.58 18.29 4.70
C ILE A 170 -30.73 19.51 5.60
N ALA A 171 -29.61 20.17 5.92
CA ALA A 171 -29.63 21.42 6.67
C ALA A 171 -30.37 22.52 5.89
N SER A 172 -31.16 23.32 6.58
CA SER A 172 -31.87 24.44 5.95
C SER A 172 -30.91 25.57 5.57
N ASP A 173 -29.82 25.70 6.33
CA ASP A 173 -28.70 26.61 6.10
C ASP A 173 -27.40 25.97 6.63
N PHE A 174 -26.24 26.51 6.26
CA PHE A 174 -24.94 25.93 6.59
C PHE A 174 -24.68 25.87 8.11
N ASP A 175 -25.25 26.80 8.89
CA ASP A 175 -25.11 26.90 10.35
C ASP A 175 -25.85 25.79 11.13
N GLN A 176 -26.76 25.07 10.47
CA GLN A 176 -27.48 23.93 11.05
C GLN A 176 -26.86 22.58 10.69
N SER A 177 -25.85 22.58 9.82
CA SER A 177 -25.16 21.36 9.37
C SER A 177 -24.41 20.68 10.51
N THR A 178 -24.25 19.36 10.41
CA THR A 178 -23.45 18.60 11.38
C THR A 178 -21.98 19.05 11.34
N LEU A 179 -21.48 19.43 10.17
CA LEU A 179 -20.13 19.97 10.03
C LEU A 179 -19.95 21.28 10.82
N PHE A 180 -20.92 22.20 10.73
CA PHE A 180 -20.88 23.46 11.48
C PHE A 180 -20.86 23.22 13.00
N LYS A 181 -21.69 22.30 13.50
CA LYS A 181 -21.69 21.97 14.94
C LYS A 181 -20.32 21.48 15.41
N LYS A 182 -19.68 20.61 14.62
CA LYS A 182 -18.36 20.06 14.97
C LYS A 182 -17.23 21.08 14.90
N ILE A 183 -17.27 21.98 13.93
CA ILE A 183 -16.19 22.95 13.69
C ILE A 183 -16.37 24.21 14.53
N TYR A 184 -17.58 24.76 14.52
CA TYR A 184 -17.92 26.01 15.19
C TYR A 184 -18.42 25.76 16.61
N GLU A 185 -19.59 25.13 16.81
CA GLU A 185 -20.23 25.05 18.14
C GLU A 185 -19.37 24.31 19.17
N ASP A 186 -18.90 23.10 18.84
CA ASP A 186 -18.14 22.22 19.74
C ASP A 186 -16.75 22.79 20.10
N GLN A 187 -16.22 23.71 19.29
CA GLN A 187 -14.87 24.25 19.46
C GLN A 187 -14.87 25.76 19.61
N PHE A 188 -15.04 26.51 18.52
CA PHE A 188 -14.95 27.97 18.51
C PHE A 188 -16.01 28.64 19.39
N GLY A 189 -17.24 28.13 19.39
CA GLY A 189 -18.37 28.64 20.16
C GLY A 189 -18.40 28.17 21.62
N THR A 190 -17.56 27.21 22.01
CA THR A 190 -17.51 26.65 23.36
C THR A 190 -16.45 27.34 24.20
N PHE A 191 -16.80 27.75 25.43
CA PHE A 191 -15.85 28.38 26.34
C PHE A 191 -14.69 27.42 26.69
N GLY A 192 -13.46 27.83 26.35
CA GLY A 192 -12.27 27.00 26.54
C GLY A 192 -12.03 25.94 25.46
N GLY A 193 -12.77 25.99 24.35
CA GLY A 193 -12.54 25.14 23.18
C GLY A 193 -11.31 25.58 22.35
N ASP A 194 -10.76 24.63 21.60
CA ASP A 194 -9.62 24.88 20.69
C ASP A 194 -10.15 25.22 19.29
N ALA A 195 -10.14 26.49 18.91
CA ALA A 195 -10.52 26.92 17.57
C ALA A 195 -9.66 26.26 16.48
N PHE A 196 -10.30 25.85 15.38
CA PHE A 196 -9.59 25.32 14.22
C PHE A 196 -8.90 26.45 13.46
N GLY A 197 -7.60 26.29 13.18
CA GLY A 197 -6.85 27.25 12.37
C GLY A 197 -7.00 27.02 10.87
N VAL A 198 -7.21 25.77 10.44
CA VAL A 198 -7.35 25.37 9.04
C VAL A 198 -8.17 24.09 8.97
N ILE A 199 -8.93 23.93 7.88
CA ILE A 199 -9.68 22.72 7.57
C ILE A 199 -9.08 22.13 6.30
N ILE A 200 -8.67 20.87 6.35
CA ILE A 200 -8.12 20.16 5.19
C ILE A 200 -9.14 19.12 4.74
N GLY A 201 -9.61 19.26 3.51
CA GLY A 201 -10.49 18.30 2.84
C GLY A 201 -9.70 17.42 1.89
N ASP A 202 -9.62 16.13 2.18
CA ASP A 202 -9.07 15.12 1.26
C ASP A 202 -10.10 14.76 0.17
N TYR A 203 -10.45 15.77 -0.63
CA TYR A 203 -11.40 15.68 -1.73
C TYR A 203 -10.91 16.47 -2.94
N GLU A 204 -11.25 15.99 -4.12
CA GLU A 204 -11.07 16.70 -5.37
C GLU A 204 -12.36 17.39 -5.77
N PHE A 205 -12.30 18.67 -6.14
CA PHE A 205 -13.45 19.47 -6.54
C PHE A 205 -13.39 19.88 -8.01
N ASP A 206 -14.50 19.73 -8.71
CA ASP A 206 -14.68 20.15 -10.10
C ASP A 206 -15.69 21.32 -10.25
N HIS A 207 -16.03 21.64 -11.50
CA HIS A 207 -17.05 22.63 -11.85
C HIS A 207 -18.50 22.10 -11.84
N SER A 208 -18.74 20.86 -11.38
CA SER A 208 -20.06 20.29 -11.34
C SER A 208 -20.94 20.99 -10.31
N ASN A 209 -22.26 20.96 -10.53
CA ASN A 209 -23.20 21.58 -9.62
C ASN A 209 -23.16 20.97 -8.22
N LEU A 210 -22.90 19.66 -8.09
CA LEU A 210 -22.85 18.99 -6.78
C LEU A 210 -21.64 19.43 -5.97
N ASP A 211 -20.50 19.63 -6.63
CA ASP A 211 -19.29 20.11 -6.00
C ASP A 211 -19.40 21.58 -5.64
N LEU A 212 -20.00 22.40 -6.49
CA LEU A 212 -20.30 23.79 -6.20
C LEU A 212 -21.29 23.95 -5.04
N ASP A 213 -22.36 23.14 -4.97
CA ASP A 213 -23.28 23.11 -3.82
C ASP A 213 -22.51 22.84 -2.52
N LEU A 214 -21.57 21.88 -2.55
CA LEU A 214 -20.75 21.53 -1.38
C LEU A 214 -19.77 22.66 -1.02
N LEU A 215 -19.10 23.25 -2.01
CA LEU A 215 -18.17 24.36 -1.81
C LEU A 215 -18.87 25.59 -1.24
N GLU A 216 -20.08 25.91 -1.72
CA GLU A 216 -20.92 26.98 -1.17
C GLU A 216 -21.20 26.72 0.33
N GLY A 217 -21.69 25.53 0.69
CA GLY A 217 -21.95 25.19 2.10
C GLY A 217 -20.69 25.18 2.98
N VAL A 218 -19.60 24.58 2.51
CA VAL A 218 -18.33 24.52 3.26
C VAL A 218 -17.70 25.92 3.38
N SER A 219 -17.83 26.77 2.37
CA SER A 219 -17.31 28.14 2.43
C SER A 219 -18.00 28.98 3.51
N GLY A 220 -19.31 28.80 3.70
CA GLY A 220 -20.04 29.42 4.81
C GLY A 220 -19.54 28.96 6.17
N VAL A 221 -19.34 27.64 6.35
CA VAL A 221 -18.77 27.08 7.60
C VAL A 221 -17.35 27.60 7.86
N ALA A 222 -16.50 27.61 6.83
CA ALA A 222 -15.13 28.10 6.90
C ALA A 222 -15.07 29.61 7.23
N ALA A 223 -15.95 30.40 6.62
CA ALA A 223 -16.07 31.83 6.87
C ALA A 223 -16.52 32.13 8.31
N ALA A 224 -17.52 31.39 8.82
CA ALA A 224 -18.01 31.55 10.18
C ALA A 224 -16.98 31.14 11.23
N ALA A 225 -16.23 30.07 10.99
CA ALA A 225 -15.18 29.58 11.89
C ALA A 225 -13.84 30.33 11.76
N HIS A 226 -13.71 31.24 10.79
CA HIS A 226 -12.45 31.88 10.40
C HIS A 226 -11.31 30.88 10.12
N ALA A 227 -11.67 29.71 9.58
CA ALA A 227 -10.75 28.62 9.32
C ALA A 227 -10.78 28.31 7.80
N PRO A 228 -9.75 28.70 7.03
CA PRO A 228 -9.74 28.42 5.59
C PRO A 228 -9.81 26.92 5.31
N PHE A 229 -10.59 26.56 4.30
CA PHE A 229 -10.73 25.20 3.81
C PHE A 229 -9.82 24.98 2.60
N ILE A 230 -8.94 23.99 2.71
CA ILE A 230 -7.98 23.62 1.67
C ILE A 230 -8.33 22.23 1.15
N ALA A 231 -8.49 22.08 -0.15
CA ALA A 231 -8.76 20.81 -0.81
C ALA A 231 -8.07 20.74 -2.19
N ALA A 232 -8.23 19.64 -2.92
CA ALA A 232 -7.64 19.50 -4.25
C ALA A 232 -8.60 19.99 -5.35
N ALA A 233 -8.06 20.56 -6.42
CA ALA A 233 -8.79 20.76 -7.67
C ALA A 233 -8.76 19.49 -8.51
N SER A 234 -9.91 19.07 -9.05
CA SER A 234 -10.00 17.96 -9.97
C SER A 234 -9.51 18.36 -11.37
N LYS A 235 -8.97 17.42 -12.15
CA LYS A 235 -8.53 17.66 -13.54
C LYS A 235 -9.67 18.16 -14.43
N GLU A 236 -10.90 17.72 -14.15
CA GLU A 236 -12.13 18.11 -14.84
C GLU A 236 -12.45 19.60 -14.66
N LEU A 237 -11.93 20.26 -13.62
CA LEU A 237 -12.06 21.72 -13.45
C LEU A 237 -11.39 22.49 -14.59
N PHE A 238 -10.35 21.91 -15.19
CA PHE A 238 -9.62 22.47 -16.33
C PHE A 238 -10.06 21.85 -17.67
N SER A 239 -11.18 21.11 -17.69
CA SER A 239 -11.65 20.37 -18.87
C SER A 239 -10.63 19.35 -19.42
N LEU A 240 -9.78 18.79 -18.55
CA LEU A 240 -8.86 17.71 -18.88
C LEU A 240 -9.57 16.36 -18.71
N GLU A 241 -9.32 15.42 -19.62
CA GLU A 241 -9.97 14.10 -19.61
C GLU A 241 -9.16 13.09 -18.79
N ASP A 242 -7.85 12.99 -19.02
CA ASP A 242 -7.04 11.88 -18.49
C ASP A 242 -6.06 12.28 -17.38
N ASP A 243 -5.19 13.27 -17.59
CA ASP A 243 -4.14 13.62 -16.62
C ASP A 243 -3.82 15.13 -16.59
N PHE A 244 -3.31 15.62 -15.46
CA PHE A 244 -2.71 16.94 -15.32
C PHE A 244 -1.46 17.14 -16.20
N ARG A 245 -0.90 16.09 -16.79
CA ARG A 245 0.19 16.18 -17.78
C ARG A 245 -0.17 16.98 -19.02
N GLU A 246 -1.46 17.10 -19.34
CA GLU A 246 -1.98 17.90 -20.45
C GLU A 246 -2.10 19.39 -20.12
N LEU A 247 -1.97 19.77 -18.83
CA LEU A 247 -2.10 21.15 -18.38
C LEU A 247 -1.15 22.14 -19.12
N PRO A 248 0.12 21.79 -19.42
CA PRO A 248 1.01 22.66 -20.19
C PRO A 248 0.56 22.89 -21.65
N GLU A 249 -0.29 22.04 -22.20
CA GLU A 249 -0.84 22.21 -23.56
C GLU A 249 -1.88 23.33 -23.62
N ILE A 250 -2.50 23.66 -22.49
CA ILE A 250 -3.45 24.75 -22.35
C ILE A 250 -2.69 26.08 -22.40
N ARG A 251 -2.72 26.73 -23.57
CA ARG A 251 -2.11 28.06 -23.78
C ARG A 251 -2.75 29.17 -22.95
N ASP A 252 -4.05 29.07 -22.70
CA ASP A 252 -4.84 30.12 -22.05
C ASP A 252 -5.93 29.49 -21.18
N VAL A 253 -5.62 29.40 -19.88
CA VAL A 253 -6.55 28.86 -18.87
C VAL A 253 -7.76 29.76 -18.65
N GLU A 254 -7.66 31.06 -18.92
CA GLU A 254 -8.76 32.01 -18.71
C GLU A 254 -9.91 31.74 -19.69
N LYS A 255 -9.58 31.36 -20.93
CA LYS A 255 -10.57 30.96 -21.94
C LYS A 255 -11.41 29.76 -21.52
N ILE A 256 -10.87 28.83 -20.75
CA ILE A 256 -11.62 27.66 -20.25
C ILE A 256 -12.77 28.15 -19.36
N PHE A 257 -12.45 29.01 -18.39
CA PHE A 257 -13.43 29.58 -17.46
C PHE A 257 -14.39 30.57 -18.12
N GLY A 258 -14.09 31.07 -19.33
CA GLY A 258 -15.00 31.89 -20.12
C GLY A 258 -16.20 31.14 -20.69
N ASN A 259 -16.20 29.81 -20.69
CA ASN A 259 -17.31 29.00 -21.18
C ASN A 259 -18.53 29.08 -20.24
N VAL A 260 -19.74 29.04 -20.82
CA VAL A 260 -21.03 29.03 -20.10
C VAL A 260 -21.10 27.90 -19.08
N LYS A 261 -20.43 26.77 -19.30
CA LYS A 261 -20.33 25.66 -18.33
C LYS A 261 -19.78 26.10 -16.97
N PHE A 262 -18.88 27.08 -16.95
CA PHE A 262 -18.25 27.61 -15.74
C PHE A 262 -18.97 28.84 -15.18
N ALA A 263 -20.16 29.19 -15.68
CA ALA A 263 -20.91 30.36 -15.20
C ALA A 263 -21.14 30.29 -13.69
N ARG A 264 -21.53 29.12 -13.15
CA ARG A 264 -21.75 28.94 -11.71
C ARG A 264 -20.45 28.98 -10.92
N TRP A 265 -19.38 28.34 -11.43
CA TRP A 265 -18.03 28.44 -10.84
C TRP A 265 -17.54 29.89 -10.74
N ASN A 266 -17.74 30.68 -11.79
CA ASN A 266 -17.38 32.10 -11.79
C ASN A 266 -18.25 32.93 -10.83
N SER A 267 -19.53 32.58 -10.68
CA SER A 267 -20.41 33.19 -9.67
C SER A 267 -19.93 32.85 -8.26
N PHE A 268 -19.57 31.59 -8.00
CA PHE A 268 -18.98 31.16 -6.72
C PHE A 268 -17.69 31.93 -6.42
N ARG A 269 -16.76 32.04 -7.38
CA ARG A 269 -15.52 32.83 -7.22
C ARG A 269 -15.72 34.32 -6.93
N LYS A 270 -16.89 34.87 -7.25
CA LYS A 270 -17.25 36.26 -6.96
C LYS A 270 -17.94 36.42 -5.61
N SER A 271 -18.32 35.33 -4.95
CA SER A 271 -18.91 35.38 -3.61
C SER A 271 -17.84 35.80 -2.58
N ASP A 272 -18.26 36.48 -1.51
CA ASP A 272 -17.33 36.93 -0.48
C ASP A 272 -16.75 35.75 0.32
N ASP A 273 -17.53 34.68 0.51
CA ASP A 273 -17.10 33.49 1.27
C ASP A 273 -16.08 32.63 0.52
N SER A 274 -15.98 32.77 -0.81
CA SER A 274 -15.00 32.04 -1.63
C SER A 274 -13.54 32.31 -1.23
N LYS A 275 -13.26 33.43 -0.56
CA LYS A 275 -11.92 33.77 -0.05
C LYS A 275 -11.38 32.79 0.99
N TYR A 276 -12.26 32.03 1.64
CA TYR A 276 -11.88 31.00 2.61
C TYR A 276 -11.61 29.64 1.97
N ILE A 277 -11.81 29.49 0.66
CA ILE A 277 -11.54 28.24 -0.05
C ILE A 277 -10.25 28.36 -0.84
N ALA A 278 -9.36 27.37 -0.67
CA ALA A 278 -8.19 27.18 -1.52
C ALA A 278 -8.22 25.78 -2.14
N LEU A 279 -8.13 25.71 -3.47
CA LEU A 279 -7.96 24.45 -4.18
C LEU A 279 -6.52 24.34 -4.69
N THR A 280 -5.85 23.24 -4.33
CA THR A 280 -4.46 22.97 -4.67
C THR A 280 -4.35 22.03 -5.87
N LEU A 281 -3.28 22.19 -6.64
CA LEU A 281 -2.89 21.35 -7.77
C LEU A 281 -1.36 21.42 -7.96
N PRO A 282 -0.70 20.41 -8.58
CA PRO A 282 -1.22 19.08 -8.94
C PRO A 282 -1.03 18.07 -7.79
N HIS A 283 -1.43 16.81 -8.02
CA HIS A 283 -1.13 15.71 -7.10
C HIS A 283 0.38 15.51 -6.94
N VAL A 284 0.80 15.15 -5.72
CA VAL A 284 2.19 14.86 -5.39
C VAL A 284 2.38 13.35 -5.22
N LEU A 285 3.56 12.86 -5.61
CA LEU A 285 3.90 11.45 -5.42
C LEU A 285 4.07 11.15 -3.93
N SER A 286 3.28 10.20 -3.41
CA SER A 286 3.27 9.87 -1.98
C SER A 286 4.33 8.83 -1.59
N ARG A 287 4.58 7.84 -2.44
CA ARG A 287 5.50 6.71 -2.22
C ARG A 287 6.28 6.40 -3.49
N LEU A 288 7.52 5.94 -3.34
CA LEU A 288 8.29 5.37 -4.45
C LEU A 288 7.79 3.94 -4.75
N PRO A 289 7.67 3.55 -6.02
CA PRO A 289 7.34 2.19 -6.41
C PRO A 289 8.22 1.14 -5.73
N TYR A 290 7.66 -0.02 -5.39
CA TYR A 290 8.45 -1.11 -4.80
C TYR A 290 9.40 -1.69 -5.84
N GLY A 291 10.64 -1.92 -5.41
CA GLY A 291 11.71 -2.41 -6.26
C GLY A 291 13.05 -2.29 -5.55
N GLU A 292 14.14 -2.20 -6.30
CA GLU A 292 15.50 -2.15 -5.73
C GLU A 292 15.70 -0.93 -4.82
N ASP A 293 15.14 0.22 -5.18
CA ASP A 293 15.25 1.47 -4.41
C ASP A 293 14.28 1.56 -3.21
N ASN A 294 13.23 0.73 -3.20
CA ASN A 294 12.25 0.65 -2.12
C ASN A 294 11.82 -0.82 -1.94
N PRO A 295 12.68 -1.65 -1.31
CA PRO A 295 12.44 -3.08 -1.23
C PRO A 295 11.30 -3.40 -0.27
N LEU A 296 10.48 -4.37 -0.63
CA LEU A 296 9.48 -4.93 0.27
C LEU A 296 10.13 -6.01 1.14
N GLU A 297 10.19 -5.82 2.46
CA GLU A 297 10.90 -6.74 3.36
C GLU A 297 10.42 -8.20 3.30
N ILE A 298 9.14 -8.41 2.95
CA ILE A 298 8.49 -9.72 2.88
C ILE A 298 8.79 -10.43 1.55
N LEU A 299 9.01 -9.67 0.48
CA LEU A 299 9.30 -10.18 -0.88
C LEU A 299 10.41 -9.32 -1.48
N SER A 300 11.66 -9.72 -1.25
CA SER A 300 12.84 -8.94 -1.67
C SER A 300 12.93 -8.75 -3.19
N ASP A 301 12.42 -9.72 -3.94
CA ASP A 301 12.52 -9.76 -5.41
C ASP A 301 11.28 -9.15 -6.09
N PHE A 302 10.33 -8.62 -5.31
CA PHE A 302 9.14 -7.98 -5.84
C PHE A 302 9.49 -6.67 -6.55
N LYS A 303 9.00 -6.54 -7.79
CA LYS A 303 9.05 -5.32 -8.59
C LYS A 303 7.63 -4.90 -8.92
N GLU A 304 7.27 -3.70 -8.48
CA GLU A 304 5.96 -3.11 -8.77
C GLU A 304 5.88 -2.78 -10.26
N ASP A 305 4.84 -3.27 -10.92
CA ASP A 305 4.63 -3.02 -12.34
C ASP A 305 3.92 -1.68 -12.55
N LEU A 306 4.63 -0.70 -13.13
CA LEU A 306 4.11 0.64 -13.36
C LEU A 306 3.34 0.78 -14.68
N THR A 307 3.27 -0.27 -15.49
CA THR A 307 2.51 -0.24 -16.74
C THR A 307 1.03 -0.56 -16.50
N GLU A 308 0.19 0.49 -16.58
CA GLU A 308 -1.25 0.35 -16.88
C GLU A 308 -1.50 0.24 -18.39
#